data_AF-A0A6P2NPV3-F1
#
_entry.id   AF-A0A6P2NPV3-F1
#
_cell.length_a   1.000
_cell.length_b   1.000
_cell.length_c   1.000
_cell.angle_alpha   90.00
_cell.angle_beta   90.00
_cell.angle_gamma   90.00
#
_symmetry.space_group_name_H-M   'P 1'
#
loop_
_entity.id
_entity.type
_entity.pdbx_description
1 polymer ?
#
loop_
_entity_poly.entity_id
_entity_poly.type
_entity_poly.pdbx_seq_one_letter_code
_entity_poly.pdbx_strand_id
1 'polypeptide(L)'
;MPVKSRTVRLTPLAETDLEDIWSYTVERWSPEQAERYVGELAAAFERLACGEWLGRPRKSGAARRSRNTTRACWSGDSSAPVDLQ
;
A
#
# COMPACT_ATOMS: atom_id res chain seq x y z
N MET A 1 -1.58 -29.43 -10.77
CA MET A 1 -2.37 -28.99 -9.60
C MET A 1 -2.95 -27.63 -9.93
N PRO A 2 -4.28 -27.42 -9.96
CA PRO A 2 -4.83 -26.09 -10.18
C PRO A 2 -4.48 -25.20 -8.98
N VAL A 3 -3.75 -24.12 -9.21
CA VAL A 3 -3.54 -23.06 -8.21
C VAL A 3 -4.90 -22.44 -7.89
N LYS A 4 -5.30 -22.46 -6.62
CA LYS A 4 -6.53 -21.81 -6.17
C LYS A 4 -6.29 -20.30 -6.16
N SER A 5 -6.61 -19.62 -7.26
CA SER A 5 -6.60 -18.17 -7.35
C SER A 5 -7.78 -17.59 -6.57
N ARG A 6 -7.49 -16.78 -5.55
CA ARG A 6 -8.47 -15.94 -4.86
C ARG A 6 -8.57 -14.59 -5.55
N THR A 7 -9.73 -13.94 -5.48
CA THR A 7 -9.87 -12.55 -5.95
C THR A 7 -9.37 -11.58 -4.88
N VAL A 8 -8.50 -10.64 -5.26
CA VAL A 8 -8.09 -9.52 -4.40
C VAL A 8 -9.25 -8.55 -4.23
N ARG A 9 -9.55 -8.16 -3.00
CA ARG A 9 -10.54 -7.12 -2.68
C ARG A 9 -9.92 -6.11 -1.73
N LEU A 10 -9.86 -4.86 -2.17
CA LEU A 10 -9.40 -3.75 -1.35
C LEU A 10 -10.58 -3.12 -0.62
N THR A 11 -10.34 -2.63 0.58
CA THR A 11 -11.29 -1.74 1.25
C THR A 11 -11.13 -0.33 0.69
N PRO A 12 -12.16 0.54 0.72
CA PRO A 12 -12.02 1.91 0.24
C PRO A 12 -10.84 2.67 0.88
N LEU A 13 -10.57 2.43 2.17
CA LEU A 13 -9.43 3.01 2.86
C LEU A 13 -8.08 2.58 2.26
N ALA A 14 -7.97 1.32 1.84
CA ALA A 14 -6.75 0.79 1.25
C ALA A 14 -6.55 1.30 -0.18
N GLU A 15 -7.62 1.63 -0.91
CA GLU A 15 -7.53 2.31 -2.20
C GLU A 15 -7.01 3.74 -2.02
N THR A 16 -7.56 4.49 -1.05
CA THR A 16 -7.03 5.81 -0.68
C THR A 16 -5.56 5.76 -0.24
N ASP A 17 -5.18 4.76 0.55
CA ASP A 17 -3.78 4.58 0.95
C ASP A 17 -2.86 4.39 -0.28
N LEU A 18 -3.31 3.71 -1.35
CA LEU A 18 -2.54 3.54 -2.59
C LEU A 18 -2.43 4.85 -3.38
N GLU A 19 -3.49 5.64 -3.45
CA GLU A 19 -3.48 6.97 -4.09
C GLU A 19 -2.53 7.93 -3.38
N ASP A 20 -2.52 7.91 -2.04
CA ASP A 20 -1.61 8.71 -1.21
C ASP A 20 -0.15 8.27 -1.43
N ILE A 21 0.12 6.96 -1.48
CA ILE A 21 1.45 6.41 -1.80
C ILE A 21 1.90 6.84 -3.19
N TRP A 22 1.04 6.74 -4.20
CA TRP A 22 1.35 7.15 -5.56
C TRP A 22 1.71 8.65 -5.61
N SER A 23 0.85 9.50 -5.05
CA SER A 23 1.04 10.96 -5.06
C SER A 23 2.32 11.37 -4.36
N TYR A 24 2.60 10.79 -3.19
CA TYR A 24 3.86 10.99 -2.46
C TYR A 24 5.08 10.62 -3.31
N THR A 25 4.97 9.50 -4.05
CA THR A 25 6.07 8.95 -4.86
C THR A 25 6.32 9.81 -6.11
N VAL A 26 5.24 10.31 -6.74
CA VAL A 26 5.34 11.26 -7.87
C VAL A 26 6.04 12.54 -7.45
N GLU A 27 5.65 13.12 -6.32
CA GLU A 27 6.21 14.38 -5.82
C GLU A 27 7.70 14.30 -5.52
N ARG A 28 8.20 13.13 -5.11
CA ARG A 28 9.56 12.96 -4.59
C ARG A 28 10.55 12.36 -5.57
N TRP A 29 10.07 11.53 -6.48
CA TRP A 29 10.92 10.72 -7.33
C TRP A 29 10.56 10.91 -8.79
N SER A 30 9.49 10.27 -9.26
CA SER A 30 8.95 10.49 -10.60
C SER A 30 7.61 9.77 -10.81
N PRO A 31 6.81 10.16 -11.81
CA PRO A 31 5.63 9.39 -12.27
C PRO A 31 5.95 7.93 -12.61
N GLU A 32 7.06 7.68 -13.31
CA GLU A 32 7.47 6.33 -13.71
C GLU A 32 7.85 5.47 -12.50
N GLN A 33 8.42 6.08 -11.46
CA GLN A 33 8.70 5.39 -10.20
C GLN A 33 7.42 5.10 -9.41
N ALA A 34 6.46 6.02 -9.40
CA ALA A 34 5.15 5.79 -8.79
C ALA A 34 4.40 4.63 -9.44
N GLU A 35 4.35 4.59 -10.77
CA GLU A 35 3.69 3.48 -11.46
C GLU A 35 4.38 2.14 -11.25
N ARG A 36 5.73 2.13 -11.26
CA ARG A 36 6.47 0.91 -10.94
C ARG A 36 6.15 0.43 -9.54
N TYR A 37 6.15 1.33 -8.55
CA TYR A 37 5.94 0.98 -7.15
C TYR A 37 4.52 0.44 -6.89
N VAL A 38 3.49 1.12 -7.37
CA VAL A 38 2.09 0.65 -7.24
C VAL A 38 1.88 -0.65 -8.04
N GLY A 39 2.52 -0.79 -9.20
CA GLY A 39 2.51 -2.03 -9.98
C GLY A 39 3.14 -3.22 -9.23
N GLU A 40 4.24 -3.01 -8.53
CA GLU A 40 4.87 -4.03 -7.68
C GLU A 40 3.98 -4.45 -6.50
N LEU A 41 3.25 -3.50 -5.89
CA LEU A 41 2.25 -3.79 -4.86
C LEU A 41 1.08 -4.63 -5.42
N ALA A 42 0.57 -4.27 -6.60
CA ALA A 42 -0.48 -5.03 -7.27
C ALA A 42 -0.02 -6.47 -7.59
N ALA A 43 1.19 -6.63 -8.13
CA ALA A 43 1.78 -7.94 -8.38
C ALA A 43 1.94 -8.76 -7.09
N ALA A 44 2.34 -8.13 -5.99
CA ALA A 44 2.41 -8.80 -4.69
C ALA A 44 1.03 -9.30 -4.23
N PHE A 45 -0.05 -8.53 -4.42
CA PHE A 45 -1.40 -8.97 -4.10
C PHE A 45 -1.82 -10.18 -4.92
N GLU A 46 -1.50 -10.21 -6.21
CA GLU A 46 -1.80 -11.34 -7.09
C GLU A 46 -1.05 -12.61 -6.69
N ARG A 47 0.23 -12.49 -6.30
CA ARG A 47 1.04 -13.63 -5.80
C ARG A 47 0.49 -14.19 -4.49
N LEU A 48 -0.01 -13.33 -3.60
CA LEU A 48 -0.71 -13.75 -2.38
C LEU A 48 -2.05 -14.42 -2.71
N ALA A 49 -2.80 -13.89 -3.68
CA ALA A 49 -4.08 -14.43 -4.12
C ALA A 49 -3.94 -15.81 -4.78
N CYS A 50 -2.90 -16.01 -5.59
CA CYS A 50 -2.57 -17.29 -6.23
C CYS A 50 -1.96 -18.30 -5.26
N GLY A 51 -1.63 -17.89 -4.03
CA GLY A 51 -1.02 -18.74 -3.02
C GLY A 51 0.46 -19.04 -3.27
N GLU A 52 1.11 -18.29 -4.17
CA GLU A 52 2.56 -18.35 -4.36
C GLU A 52 3.29 -17.85 -3.11
N TRP A 53 2.75 -16.79 -2.50
CA TRP A 53 3.25 -16.23 -1.25
C TRP A 53 2.34 -16.54 -0.08
N LEU A 54 2.96 -16.92 1.05
CA LEU A 54 2.28 -17.13 2.32
C LEU A 54 2.57 -15.92 3.22
N GLY A 55 1.55 -15.09 3.44
CA GLY A 55 1.64 -13.99 4.40
C GLY A 55 1.97 -14.51 5.79
N ARG A 56 2.86 -13.83 6.51
CA ARG A 56 3.12 -14.15 7.92
C ARG A 56 1.87 -13.79 8.74
N PRO A 57 1.28 -14.74 9.49
CA PRO A 57 0.13 -14.44 10.32
C PRO A 57 0.54 -13.44 11.39
N ARG A 58 -0.05 -12.24 11.36
CA ARG A 58 0.02 -11.27 12.45
C ARG A 58 -1.18 -11.49 13.36
N LYS A 59 -0.93 -11.60 14.67
CA LYS A 59 -1.97 -11.57 15.69
C LYS A 59 -2.70 -10.23 15.51
N SER A 60 -3.95 -10.25 15.06
CA SER A 60 -4.80 -9.07 15.09
C SER A 60 -5.15 -8.82 16.56
N GLY A 61 -4.37 -7.97 17.24
CA GLY A 61 -4.80 -7.41 18.52
C GLY A 61 -6.16 -6.77 18.28
N ALA A 62 -7.19 -7.27 18.98
CA ALA A 62 -8.57 -6.89 18.74
C ALA A 62 -8.76 -5.37 18.81
N ALA A 63 -8.84 -4.74 17.64
CA ALA A 63 -9.25 -3.36 17.49
C ALA A 63 -9.77 -3.15 16.06
N ARG A 64 -10.98 -3.68 15.78
CA ARG A 64 -11.89 -2.98 14.87
C ARG A 64 -12.30 -1.69 15.58
N ARG A 65 -11.39 -0.71 15.65
CA ARG A 65 -11.79 0.66 15.95
C ARG A 65 -12.35 1.21 14.66
N SER A 66 -13.68 1.35 14.63
CA SER A 66 -14.32 2.34 13.76
C SER A 66 -13.68 3.69 14.12
N ARG A 67 -12.70 4.14 13.32
CA ARG A 67 -12.17 5.49 13.41
C ARG A 67 -12.90 6.31 12.37
N ASN A 68 -14.09 6.77 12.72
CA ASN A 68 -14.67 7.96 12.15
C ASN A 68 -13.96 9.18 12.76
N THR A 69 -12.67 9.38 12.44
CA THR A 69 -11.93 10.57 12.84
C THR A 69 -10.71 10.75 11.95
N THR A 70 -10.86 11.74 11.08
CA THR A 70 -9.89 12.78 10.72
C THR A 70 -8.53 12.35 10.18
N ARG A 71 -8.27 12.77 8.92
CA ARG A 71 -6.95 13.12 8.37
C ARG A 71 -6.04 13.76 9.43
N ALA A 72 -5.27 12.96 10.17
CA ALA A 72 -4.18 13.36 11.06
C ALA A 72 -3.63 12.04 11.62
N CYS A 73 -2.66 11.38 11.00
CA CYS A 73 -1.24 11.72 11.10
C CYS A 73 -0.47 11.34 9.83
N TRP A 74 -0.72 12.07 8.74
CA TRP A 74 0.30 12.36 7.72
C TRP A 74 0.15 13.85 7.38
N SER A 75 0.23 14.71 8.39
CA SER A 75 0.36 16.16 8.20
C SER A 75 1.84 16.47 8.33
N GLY A 76 2.40 16.98 7.24
CA GLY A 76 3.84 17.04 7.00
C GLY A 76 4.63 17.84 8.03
N ASP A 77 5.83 17.36 8.29
CA ASP A 77 7.02 18.18 8.28
C ASP A 77 8.22 17.29 7.92
N SER A 78 8.76 17.50 6.73
CA SER A 78 10.16 17.30 6.36
C SER A 78 10.29 17.66 4.89
N SER A 79 10.20 18.96 4.61
CA SER A 79 11.09 19.53 3.61
C SER A 79 12.50 19.40 4.19
N ALA A 80 13.10 18.23 4.04
CA ALA A 80 14.55 18.08 4.12
C ALA A 80 15.03 17.98 2.67
N PRO A 81 15.95 18.85 2.21
CA PRO A 81 16.67 18.55 0.98
C PRO A 81 17.47 17.28 1.25
N VAL A 82 17.00 16.15 0.74
CA VAL A 82 17.85 14.97 0.60
C VAL A 82 18.71 15.24 -0.63
N ASP A 83 19.89 15.81 -0.37
CA ASP A 83 20.98 15.84 -1.34
C ASP A 83 21.16 14.44 -1.93
N LEU A 84 20.94 14.35 -3.24
CA LEU A 84 21.18 13.17 -4.08
C LEU A 84 22.69 13.06 -4.33
N GLN A 85 23.27 11.92 -3.95
CA GLN A 85 24.39 11.32 -4.69
C GLN A 85 23.84 10.23 -5.61
#